data_AF-A0AA43LJ75-F1
#
_entry.id   AF-A0AA43LJ75-F1
#
_cell.length_a   1.000
_cell.length_b   1.000
_cell.length_c   1.000
_cell.angle_alpha   90.00
_cell.angle_beta   90.00
_cell.angle_gamma   90.00
#
_symmetry.space_group_name_H-M   'P 1'
#
loop_
_entity.id
_entity.type
_entity.pdbx_description
1 polymer ?
#
loop_
_entity_poly.entity_id
_entity_poly.type
_entity_poly.pdbx_seq_one_letter_code
_entity_poly.pdbx_strand_id
1 'polypeptide(L)'
;MEFDDFFKRKIIPFERENGLLYVPIGLRNFFPKENSELVVYFEKEEIKIKYNATRNWLYGLSDLYDTLDLLVYDMVWLAIIDDKINLGRCDEEGNINIFRYENQVDIVDETNEDPDLTEDNNDSCFDKISNYVKGNIAEDRVKEYILLRGQGLLSVFKPVIDDNGIDLIVMHKGVFHPVYLQIKSRSINREGNETYLTISANTFHAHESLYIIGLIFNKKTLDIEDKLLVIPSWEVNNKAPQPINAKYKLNISFEDNKDNYWSQYLVHKSKLAENLLKLISE
;
A
#
# COMPACT_ATOMS: atom_id res chain seq x y z
N MET A 1 -7.55 -33.05 -6.54
CA MET A 1 -8.64 -32.15 -6.94
C MET A 1 -7.96 -30.84 -7.27
N GLU A 2 -8.02 -30.39 -8.52
CA GLU A 2 -7.49 -29.08 -8.92
C GLU A 2 -8.23 -28.00 -8.13
N PHE A 3 -7.49 -27.01 -7.64
CA PHE A 3 -8.08 -25.82 -7.05
C PHE A 3 -8.43 -24.92 -8.22
N ASP A 4 -9.73 -24.71 -8.45
CA ASP A 4 -10.15 -23.90 -9.60
C ASP A 4 -9.69 -22.44 -9.47
N ASP A 5 -9.59 -21.89 -8.25
CA ASP A 5 -8.85 -20.67 -7.92
C ASP A 5 -8.75 -20.51 -6.38
N PHE A 6 -7.55 -20.23 -5.84
CA PHE A 6 -7.37 -19.88 -4.42
C PHE A 6 -6.57 -18.59 -4.29
N PHE A 7 -6.86 -17.81 -3.24
CA PHE A 7 -6.15 -16.56 -2.96
C PHE A 7 -5.74 -16.49 -1.50
N LYS A 8 -4.44 -16.29 -1.27
CA LYS A 8 -3.85 -16.07 0.06
C LYS A 8 -3.43 -14.61 0.21
N ARG A 9 -3.66 -14.00 1.37
CA ARG A 9 -3.10 -12.70 1.72
C ARG A 9 -3.05 -12.48 3.23
N LYS A 10 -2.36 -11.42 3.62
CA LYS A 10 -2.36 -10.95 5.01
C LYS A 10 -3.56 -10.05 5.27
N ILE A 11 -4.15 -10.15 6.46
CA ILE A 11 -5.14 -9.18 6.93
C ILE A 11 -4.43 -7.82 7.13
N ILE A 12 -4.93 -6.76 6.51
CA ILE A 12 -4.41 -5.40 6.75
C ILE A 12 -5.15 -4.73 7.92
N PRO A 13 -4.55 -3.72 8.60
CA PRO A 13 -5.18 -3.04 9.73
C PRO A 13 -6.61 -2.56 9.47
N PHE A 14 -6.83 -1.93 8.31
CA PHE A 14 -8.15 -1.41 7.93
C PHE A 14 -9.22 -2.52 7.81
N GLU A 15 -8.86 -3.66 7.23
CA GLU A 15 -9.72 -4.85 7.12
C GLU A 15 -10.09 -5.38 8.52
N ARG A 16 -9.09 -5.50 9.40
CA ARG A 16 -9.29 -5.98 10.77
C ARG A 16 -10.18 -5.07 11.59
N GLU A 17 -9.91 -3.76 11.54
CA GLU A 17 -10.64 -2.72 12.29
C GLU A 17 -12.11 -2.64 11.88
N ASN A 18 -12.40 -2.83 10.58
CA ASN A 18 -13.75 -2.68 10.05
C ASN A 18 -14.48 -4.01 9.83
N GLY A 19 -13.85 -5.15 10.12
CA GLY A 19 -14.44 -6.48 9.90
C GLY A 19 -14.72 -6.76 8.43
N LEU A 20 -13.76 -6.39 7.56
CA LEU A 20 -13.91 -6.46 6.11
C LEU A 20 -12.85 -7.36 5.48
N LEU A 21 -13.17 -7.97 4.35
CA LEU A 21 -12.19 -8.67 3.52
C LEU A 21 -12.46 -8.41 2.03
N TYR A 22 -11.43 -8.01 1.30
CA TYR A 22 -11.56 -7.78 -0.13
C TYR A 22 -11.57 -9.09 -0.94
N VAL A 23 -12.46 -9.16 -1.95
CA VAL A 23 -12.55 -10.27 -2.90
C VAL A 23 -11.61 -10.01 -4.10
N PRO A 24 -10.58 -10.84 -4.30
CA PRO A 24 -9.62 -10.70 -5.40
C PRO A 24 -10.31 -10.93 -6.75
N ILE A 25 -9.78 -10.32 -7.81
CA ILE A 25 -10.41 -10.33 -9.13
C ILE A 25 -10.63 -11.73 -9.70
N GLY A 26 -9.71 -12.68 -9.44
CA GLY A 26 -9.83 -14.06 -9.90
C GLY A 26 -11.08 -14.75 -9.35
N LEU A 27 -11.47 -14.42 -8.12
CA LEU A 27 -12.62 -15.05 -7.47
C LEU A 27 -13.95 -14.35 -7.77
N ARG A 28 -13.96 -13.13 -8.32
CA ARG A 28 -15.20 -12.33 -8.45
C ARG A 28 -16.26 -12.94 -9.36
N ASN A 29 -15.85 -13.74 -10.34
CA ASN A 29 -16.80 -14.40 -11.24
C ASN A 29 -17.71 -15.40 -10.50
N PHE A 30 -17.30 -15.85 -9.31
CA PHE A 30 -18.04 -16.74 -8.44
C PHE A 30 -18.91 -16.01 -7.41
N PHE A 31 -18.85 -14.67 -7.35
CA PHE A 31 -19.65 -13.85 -6.44
C PHE A 31 -20.86 -13.24 -7.18
N PRO A 32 -21.99 -12.99 -6.48
CA PRO A 32 -23.16 -12.36 -7.09
C PRO A 32 -22.85 -10.97 -7.67
N LYS A 33 -23.55 -10.58 -8.73
CA LYS A 33 -23.39 -9.25 -9.36
C LYS A 33 -24.03 -8.11 -8.56
N GLU A 34 -24.82 -8.45 -7.55
CA GLU A 34 -25.56 -7.50 -6.71
C GLU A 34 -25.23 -7.73 -5.24
N ASN A 35 -25.46 -6.69 -4.41
CA ASN A 35 -25.28 -6.80 -2.97
C ASN A 35 -26.19 -7.91 -2.42
N SER A 36 -25.60 -8.81 -1.64
CA SER A 36 -26.27 -10.02 -1.21
C SER A 36 -25.70 -10.51 0.12
N GLU A 37 -26.47 -11.35 0.81
CA GLU A 37 -25.94 -12.16 1.90
C GLU A 37 -25.38 -13.46 1.32
N LEU A 38 -24.20 -13.83 1.79
CA LEU A 38 -23.49 -15.04 1.38
C LEU A 38 -23.31 -15.96 2.58
N VAL A 39 -23.34 -17.25 2.32
CA VAL A 39 -22.87 -18.25 3.28
C VAL A 39 -21.40 -18.52 2.96
N VAL A 40 -20.54 -18.22 3.90
CA VAL A 40 -19.11 -18.57 3.85
C VAL A 40 -18.87 -19.70 4.83
N TYR A 41 -18.14 -20.69 4.36
CA TYR A 41 -17.70 -21.81 5.17
C TYR A 41 -16.35 -21.48 5.77
N PHE A 42 -16.27 -21.53 7.10
CA PHE A 42 -15.04 -21.29 7.84
C PHE A 42 -14.85 -22.41 8.86
N GLU A 43 -13.75 -23.18 8.76
CA GLU A 43 -13.45 -24.30 9.69
C GLU A 43 -14.62 -25.26 9.98
N LYS A 44 -15.44 -25.54 8.95
CA LYS A 44 -16.67 -26.37 8.97
C LYS A 44 -17.94 -25.70 9.52
N GLU A 45 -17.88 -24.43 9.90
CA GLU A 45 -19.05 -23.65 10.29
C GLU A 45 -19.57 -22.80 9.11
N GLU A 46 -20.88 -22.68 9.03
CA GLU A 46 -21.55 -21.81 8.06
C GLU A 46 -21.81 -20.43 8.69
N ILE A 47 -21.21 -19.40 8.10
CA ILE A 47 -21.33 -18.03 8.57
C ILE A 47 -22.02 -17.20 7.51
N LYS A 48 -23.03 -16.44 7.91
CA LYS A 48 -23.69 -15.49 7.04
C LYS A 48 -22.96 -14.15 7.08
N ILE A 49 -22.48 -13.72 5.93
CA ILE A 49 -21.79 -12.45 5.76
C ILE A 49 -22.47 -11.63 4.67
N LYS A 50 -22.21 -10.32 4.66
CA LYS A 50 -22.72 -9.44 3.59
C LYS A 50 -21.65 -9.23 2.54
N TYR A 51 -22.06 -9.23 1.27
CA TYR A 51 -21.19 -8.91 0.15
C TYR A 51 -21.65 -7.64 -0.56
N ASN A 52 -20.70 -6.74 -0.82
CA ASN A 52 -20.91 -5.54 -1.62
C ASN A 52 -20.30 -5.75 -3.01
N ALA A 53 -21.15 -5.90 -4.03
CA ALA A 53 -20.71 -6.16 -5.40
C ALA A 53 -20.02 -4.95 -6.05
N THR A 54 -20.37 -3.73 -5.64
CA THR A 54 -19.73 -2.51 -6.16
C THR A 54 -18.28 -2.39 -5.69
N ARG A 55 -18.04 -2.62 -4.40
CA ARG A 55 -16.71 -2.47 -3.79
C ARG A 55 -15.90 -3.77 -3.82
N ASN A 56 -16.55 -4.93 -4.01
CA ASN A 56 -15.99 -6.28 -3.89
C ASN A 56 -15.47 -6.61 -2.48
N TRP A 57 -16.26 -6.30 -1.46
CA TRP A 57 -15.89 -6.58 -0.06
C TRP A 57 -16.91 -7.51 0.59
N LEU A 58 -16.38 -8.38 1.43
CA LEU A 58 -17.11 -9.12 2.46
C LEU A 58 -17.15 -8.27 3.73
N TYR A 59 -18.30 -8.23 4.38
CA TYR A 59 -18.58 -7.47 5.60
C TYR A 59 -19.09 -8.40 6.70
N GLY A 60 -18.87 -7.98 7.94
CA GLY A 60 -19.34 -8.70 9.12
C GLY A 60 -18.36 -9.78 9.58
N LEU A 61 -17.07 -9.58 9.33
CA LEU A 61 -16.01 -10.52 9.71
C LEU A 61 -15.39 -10.19 11.08
N SER A 62 -15.83 -9.14 11.79
CA SER A 62 -15.27 -8.77 13.10
C SER A 62 -15.37 -9.92 14.11
N ASP A 63 -16.57 -10.47 14.31
CA ASP A 63 -16.81 -11.57 15.24
C ASP A 63 -16.01 -12.81 14.86
N LEU A 64 -15.84 -13.04 13.55
CA LEU A 64 -15.02 -14.13 13.02
C LEU A 64 -13.54 -13.92 13.36
N TYR A 65 -13.01 -12.72 13.12
CA TYR A 65 -11.64 -12.38 13.45
C TYR A 65 -11.35 -12.51 14.95
N ASP A 66 -12.31 -12.14 15.80
CA ASP A 66 -12.19 -12.25 17.24
C ASP A 66 -12.27 -13.71 17.72
N THR A 67 -13.19 -14.49 17.18
CA THR A 67 -13.37 -15.92 17.54
C THR A 67 -12.12 -16.75 17.26
N LEU A 68 -11.38 -16.38 16.21
CA LEU A 68 -10.21 -17.11 15.72
C LEU A 68 -8.88 -16.51 16.15
N ASP A 69 -8.93 -15.44 16.94
CA ASP A 69 -7.74 -14.67 17.32
C ASP A 69 -6.89 -14.26 16.10
N LEU A 70 -7.57 -13.87 15.01
CA LEU A 70 -6.91 -13.39 13.80
C LEU A 70 -6.43 -11.96 14.02
N LEU A 71 -5.12 -11.79 13.96
CA LEU A 71 -4.45 -10.52 14.15
C LEU A 71 -4.15 -9.84 12.81
N VAL A 72 -3.79 -8.56 12.91
CA VAL A 72 -3.22 -7.85 11.78
C VAL A 72 -1.97 -8.59 11.30
N TYR A 73 -1.87 -8.79 9.99
CA TYR A 73 -0.81 -9.51 9.29
C TYR A 73 -0.87 -11.03 9.33
N ASP A 74 -1.89 -11.61 9.98
CA ASP A 74 -2.16 -13.04 9.85
C ASP A 74 -2.56 -13.37 8.42
N MET A 75 -2.12 -14.54 7.97
CA MET A 75 -2.41 -15.05 6.64
C MET A 75 -3.78 -15.73 6.63
N VAL A 76 -4.63 -15.27 5.72
CA VAL A 76 -5.93 -15.87 5.41
C VAL A 76 -5.99 -16.28 3.96
N TRP A 77 -6.84 -17.25 3.66
CA TRP A 77 -7.10 -17.70 2.31
C TRP A 77 -8.59 -17.69 2.01
N LEU A 78 -8.95 -17.31 0.78
CA LEU A 78 -10.29 -17.38 0.22
C LEU A 78 -10.25 -18.28 -1.01
N ALA A 79 -11.17 -19.24 -1.10
CA ALA A 79 -11.25 -20.16 -2.23
C ALA A 79 -12.71 -20.55 -2.52
N ILE A 80 -12.96 -21.02 -3.74
CA ILE A 80 -14.22 -21.68 -4.10
C ILE A 80 -13.96 -23.20 -4.11
N ILE A 81 -14.70 -23.93 -3.29
CA ILE A 81 -14.60 -25.39 -3.17
C ILE A 81 -16.01 -25.95 -3.25
N ASP A 82 -16.28 -26.84 -4.22
CA ASP A 82 -17.60 -27.43 -4.46
C ASP A 82 -18.73 -26.37 -4.55
N ASP A 83 -18.50 -25.32 -5.35
CA ASP A 83 -19.39 -24.15 -5.51
C ASP A 83 -19.68 -23.35 -4.23
N LYS A 84 -18.88 -23.55 -3.18
CA LYS A 84 -19.01 -22.85 -1.89
C LYS A 84 -17.83 -21.94 -1.65
N ILE A 85 -18.12 -20.75 -1.11
CA ILE A 85 -17.09 -19.81 -0.68
C ILE A 85 -16.51 -20.29 0.64
N ASN A 86 -15.21 -20.57 0.64
CA ASN A 86 -14.47 -21.02 1.81
C ASN A 86 -13.45 -19.96 2.20
N LEU A 87 -13.40 -19.65 3.49
CA LEU A 87 -12.43 -18.75 4.10
C LEU A 87 -11.72 -19.54 5.20
N GLY A 88 -10.41 -19.33 5.36
CA GLY A 88 -9.66 -20.00 6.42
C GLY A 88 -8.38 -19.26 6.78
N ARG A 89 -7.78 -19.71 7.88
CA ARG A 89 -6.46 -19.29 8.35
C ARG A 89 -5.38 -20.15 7.68
N CYS A 90 -4.24 -19.56 7.36
CA CYS A 90 -3.03 -20.32 7.06
C CYS A 90 -2.24 -20.61 8.35
N ASP A 91 -1.49 -21.71 8.38
CA ASP A 91 -0.55 -21.96 9.49
C ASP A 91 0.64 -20.97 9.47
N GLU A 92 1.55 -21.09 10.44
CA GLU A 92 2.72 -20.20 10.59
C GLU A 92 3.67 -20.26 9.37
N GLU A 93 3.62 -21.33 8.60
CA GLU A 93 4.40 -21.55 7.38
C GLU A 93 3.66 -21.08 6.11
N GLY A 94 2.39 -20.69 6.23
CA GLY A 94 1.56 -20.23 5.12
C GLY A 94 0.81 -21.34 4.37
N ASN A 95 0.78 -22.56 4.92
CA ASN A 95 0.05 -23.68 4.36
C ASN A 95 -1.45 -23.56 4.65
N ILE A 96 -2.26 -24.08 3.72
CA ILE A 96 -3.73 -24.08 3.81
C ILE A 96 -4.18 -25.39 4.42
N ASN A 97 -4.73 -25.35 5.63
CA ASN A 97 -5.43 -26.50 6.20
C ASN A 97 -6.90 -26.48 5.76
N ILE A 98 -7.20 -27.15 4.65
CA ILE A 98 -8.59 -27.31 4.19
C ILE A 98 -9.21 -28.48 4.93
N PHE A 99 -10.15 -28.19 5.83
CA PHE A 99 -10.98 -29.20 6.46
C PHE A 99 -11.99 -29.79 5.46
N ARG A 100 -11.56 -30.72 4.61
CA ARG A 100 -12.50 -31.59 3.88
C ARG A 100 -13.19 -32.55 4.85
N TYR A 101 -14.49 -32.77 4.66
CA TYR A 101 -15.09 -34.04 5.05
C TYR A 101 -14.41 -35.12 4.21
N GLU A 102 -13.48 -35.83 4.87
CA GLU A 102 -12.64 -36.92 4.37
C GLU A 102 -11.57 -36.59 3.31
N ASN A 103 -10.36 -37.04 3.66
CA ASN A 103 -9.09 -37.11 2.94
C ASN A 103 -8.24 -35.84 2.82
N GLN A 104 -7.18 -35.84 3.65
CA GLN A 104 -6.03 -34.94 3.67
C GLN A 104 -5.34 -34.87 2.30
N VAL A 105 -4.98 -33.64 1.90
CA VAL A 105 -3.92 -33.38 0.92
C VAL A 105 -3.15 -32.17 1.44
N ASP A 106 -1.90 -32.38 1.82
CA ASP A 106 -0.95 -31.31 2.16
C ASP A 106 -0.48 -30.64 0.86
N ILE A 107 -0.44 -29.31 0.84
CA ILE A 107 0.12 -28.51 -0.26
C ILE A 107 1.27 -27.70 0.33
N VAL A 108 2.49 -28.10 -0.02
CA VAL A 108 3.74 -27.42 0.34
C VAL A 108 4.07 -26.45 -0.79
N ASP A 109 4.29 -25.18 -0.46
CA ASP A 109 4.82 -24.17 -1.38
C ASP A 109 6.31 -23.92 -1.05
N GLU A 110 7.20 -24.16 -2.02
CA GLU A 110 8.65 -23.95 -1.87
C GLU A 110 9.00 -22.46 -1.99
N THR A 111 9.55 -21.85 -0.93
CA THR A 111 10.24 -20.56 -1.01
C THR A 111 11.76 -20.78 -1.10
N ASN A 112 12.37 -20.33 -2.20
CA ASN A 112 13.83 -20.20 -2.28
C ASN A 112 14.26 -18.84 -1.69
N GLU A 113 15.15 -18.92 -0.71
CA GLU A 113 15.92 -17.81 -0.13
C GLU A 113 16.93 -17.28 -1.16
N ASP A 114 17.21 -15.97 -1.14
CA ASP A 114 18.30 -15.35 -1.87
C ASP A 114 19.31 -14.76 -0.86
N PRO A 115 20.63 -14.98 -1.02
CA PRO A 115 21.61 -14.60 -0.03
C PRO A 115 22.10 -13.14 -0.18
N ASP A 116 22.47 -12.64 0.98
CA ASP A 116 23.12 -11.37 1.30
C ASP A 116 24.33 -11.03 0.40
N LEU A 117 24.43 -9.77 -0.03
CA LEU A 117 25.63 -9.23 -0.66
C LEU A 117 26.03 -7.92 0.01
N THR A 118 26.95 -8.05 0.97
CA THR A 118 27.85 -6.98 1.39
C THR A 118 28.89 -6.72 0.30
N GLU A 119 29.08 -5.48 -0.13
CA GLU A 119 30.38 -4.80 -0.04
C GLU A 119 30.32 -3.33 -0.48
N ASP A 120 30.95 -2.52 0.36
CA ASP A 120 31.19 -1.09 0.30
C ASP A 120 32.10 -0.73 -0.90
N ASN A 121 31.71 0.23 -1.73
CA ASN A 121 32.64 0.99 -2.57
C ASN A 121 32.09 2.40 -2.82
N ASN A 122 32.62 3.35 -2.04
CA ASN A 122 32.34 4.79 -2.12
C ASN A 122 32.89 5.43 -3.41
N ASP A 123 32.22 5.19 -4.53
CA ASP A 123 32.16 6.11 -5.66
C ASP A 123 30.76 6.02 -6.28
N SER A 124 29.78 6.71 -5.68
CA SER A 124 28.37 6.50 -6.06
C SER A 124 28.16 6.97 -7.50
N CYS A 125 27.99 6.01 -8.42
CA CYS A 125 27.55 6.24 -9.81
C CYS A 125 26.29 7.13 -9.86
N PHE A 126 25.50 7.10 -8.78
CA PHE A 126 24.35 7.97 -8.56
C PHE A 126 24.68 9.46 -8.70
N ASP A 127 25.85 9.94 -8.29
CA ASP A 127 26.17 11.37 -8.45
C ASP A 127 26.43 11.79 -9.90
N LYS A 128 26.79 10.83 -10.76
CA LYS A 128 27.12 11.05 -12.17
C LYS A 128 25.89 11.03 -13.09
N ILE A 129 24.74 10.55 -12.62
CA ILE A 129 23.49 10.52 -13.40
C ILE A 129 22.70 11.83 -13.28
N SER A 130 21.93 12.16 -14.32
CA SER A 130 21.18 13.41 -14.39
C SER A 130 20.09 13.48 -13.33
N ASN A 131 19.75 14.70 -12.91
CA ASN A 131 18.69 14.92 -11.92
C ASN A 131 17.33 14.38 -12.37
N TYR A 132 17.05 14.40 -13.68
CA TYR A 132 15.86 13.80 -14.25
C TYR A 132 15.82 12.28 -13.99
N VAL A 133 16.92 11.57 -14.27
CA VAL A 133 17.03 10.13 -14.03
C VAL A 133 16.88 9.80 -12.53
N LYS A 134 17.48 10.61 -11.64
CA LYS A 134 17.31 10.45 -10.18
C LYS A 134 15.86 10.59 -9.73
N GLY A 135 15.10 11.51 -10.35
CA GLY A 135 13.66 11.66 -10.12
C GLY A 135 12.90 10.40 -10.52
N ASN A 136 13.11 9.94 -11.75
CA ASN A 136 12.48 8.72 -12.27
C ASN A 136 12.77 7.49 -11.39
N ILE A 137 14.02 7.31 -10.94
CA ILE A 137 14.38 6.21 -10.04
C ILE A 137 13.58 6.30 -8.73
N ALA A 138 13.46 7.49 -8.14
CA ALA A 138 12.69 7.67 -6.92
C ALA A 138 11.20 7.37 -7.13
N GLU A 139 10.61 7.82 -8.24
CA GLU A 139 9.23 7.52 -8.62
C GLU A 139 9.00 6.02 -8.81
N ASP A 140 9.91 5.35 -9.51
CA ASP A 140 9.84 3.92 -9.76
C ASP A 140 9.97 3.11 -8.46
N ARG A 141 10.84 3.53 -7.52
CA ARG A 141 10.93 2.89 -6.20
C ARG A 141 9.64 3.04 -5.41
N VAL A 142 9.05 4.23 -5.36
CA VAL A 142 7.75 4.43 -4.72
C VAL A 142 6.68 3.54 -5.34
N LYS A 143 6.61 3.48 -6.68
CA LYS A 143 5.70 2.59 -7.40
C LYS A 143 5.90 1.12 -7.01
N GLU A 144 7.13 0.64 -6.98
CA GLU A 144 7.46 -0.72 -6.55
C GLU A 144 7.00 -1.01 -5.13
N TYR A 145 7.26 -0.11 -4.17
CA TYR A 145 6.79 -0.26 -2.79
C TYR A 145 5.27 -0.34 -2.70
N ILE A 146 4.56 0.51 -3.45
CA ILE A 146 3.10 0.49 -3.50
C ILE A 146 2.59 -0.84 -4.07
N LEU A 147 3.19 -1.34 -5.16
CA LEU A 147 2.76 -2.59 -5.80
C LEU A 147 3.07 -3.81 -4.93
N LEU A 148 4.29 -3.91 -4.40
CA LEU A 148 4.73 -5.03 -3.56
C LEU A 148 3.94 -5.12 -2.26
N ARG A 149 3.68 -3.98 -1.60
CA ARG A 149 2.98 -3.94 -0.30
C ARG A 149 1.47 -3.76 -0.45
N GLY A 150 0.98 -3.41 -1.65
CA GLY A 150 -0.44 -3.28 -1.95
C GLY A 150 -1.17 -4.62 -2.09
N GLN A 151 -0.46 -5.75 -2.05
CA GLN A 151 -1.03 -7.12 -2.07
C GLN A 151 -2.04 -7.33 -3.22
N GLY A 152 -1.74 -6.76 -4.38
CA GLY A 152 -2.61 -6.82 -5.55
C GLY A 152 -3.92 -6.02 -5.46
N LEU A 153 -4.16 -5.28 -4.37
CA LEU A 153 -5.31 -4.37 -4.21
C LEU A 153 -5.11 -3.03 -4.90
N LEU A 154 -3.87 -2.57 -4.99
CA LEU A 154 -3.53 -1.30 -5.60
C LEU A 154 -3.04 -1.51 -7.03
N SER A 155 -3.50 -0.62 -7.91
CA SER A 155 -2.96 -0.42 -9.26
C SER A 155 -2.28 0.95 -9.29
N VAL A 156 -1.13 1.03 -9.95
CA VAL A 156 -0.38 2.28 -10.11
C VAL A 156 -0.23 2.59 -11.59
N PHE A 157 -0.59 3.81 -11.99
CA PHE A 157 -0.48 4.31 -13.34
C PHE A 157 0.48 5.49 -13.37
N LYS A 158 1.33 5.57 -14.40
CA LYS A 158 2.19 6.72 -14.65
C LYS A 158 1.65 7.49 -15.85
N PRO A 159 1.35 8.80 -15.71
CA PRO A 159 0.94 9.62 -16.85
C PRO A 159 2.01 9.62 -17.95
N VAL A 160 1.58 9.61 -19.21
CA VAL A 160 2.50 9.72 -20.36
C VAL A 160 2.99 11.16 -20.52
N ILE A 161 2.15 12.13 -20.18
CA ILE A 161 2.44 13.56 -20.21
C ILE A 161 2.45 14.07 -18.77
N ASP A 162 3.52 14.78 -18.41
CA ASP A 162 3.70 15.41 -17.09
C ASP A 162 3.47 16.92 -17.19
N ASP A 163 2.20 17.31 -17.33
CA ASP A 163 1.77 18.71 -17.43
C ASP A 163 1.17 19.25 -16.13
N ASN A 164 0.75 18.36 -15.22
CA ASN A 164 0.08 18.71 -13.97
C ASN A 164 0.92 18.40 -12.71
N GLY A 165 2.18 17.98 -12.89
CA GLY A 165 3.06 17.63 -11.77
C GLY A 165 2.58 16.42 -10.97
N ILE A 166 1.77 15.56 -11.60
CA ILE A 166 1.29 14.28 -11.09
C ILE A 166 2.26 13.23 -11.61
N ASP A 167 2.99 12.59 -10.71
CA ASP A 167 3.99 11.59 -11.06
C ASP A 167 3.37 10.19 -11.13
N LEU A 168 2.45 9.86 -10.20
CA LEU A 168 1.72 8.58 -10.17
C LEU A 168 0.24 8.78 -9.87
N ILE A 169 -0.59 7.87 -10.37
CA ILE A 169 -2.00 7.74 -10.03
C ILE A 169 -2.19 6.36 -9.41
N VAL A 170 -2.67 6.32 -8.18
CA VAL A 170 -2.91 5.08 -7.44
C VAL A 170 -4.40 4.85 -7.34
N MET A 171 -4.83 3.64 -7.64
CA MET A 171 -6.22 3.24 -7.54
C MET A 171 -6.35 1.94 -6.76
N HIS A 172 -7.37 1.86 -5.92
CA HIS A 172 -7.81 0.58 -5.40
C HIS A 172 -8.61 -0.16 -6.47
N LYS A 173 -8.30 -1.44 -6.71
CA LYS A 173 -8.97 -2.23 -7.74
C LYS A 173 -10.47 -2.29 -7.46
N GLY A 174 -11.27 -2.01 -8.48
CA GLY A 174 -12.73 -2.01 -8.36
C GLY A 174 -13.31 -0.79 -7.65
N VAL A 175 -12.49 0.19 -7.25
CA VAL A 175 -12.95 1.47 -6.70
C VAL A 175 -12.47 2.60 -7.61
N PHE A 176 -13.40 3.44 -8.07
CA PHE A 176 -13.11 4.58 -8.95
C PHE A 176 -12.84 5.86 -8.16
N HIS A 177 -11.97 5.77 -7.16
CA HIS A 177 -11.48 6.92 -6.39
C HIS A 177 -9.95 6.95 -6.46
N PRO A 178 -9.36 7.70 -7.41
CA PRO A 178 -7.91 7.75 -7.58
C PRO A 178 -7.27 8.66 -6.53
N VAL A 179 -6.11 8.24 -6.03
CA VAL A 179 -5.18 9.09 -5.30
C VAL A 179 -4.05 9.49 -6.25
N TYR A 180 -3.86 10.79 -6.42
CA TYR A 180 -2.79 11.36 -7.24
C TYR A 180 -1.58 11.63 -6.36
N LEU A 181 -0.40 11.28 -6.84
CA LEU A 181 0.86 11.43 -6.10
C LEU A 181 1.81 12.33 -6.87
N GLN A 182 2.34 13.32 -6.18
CA GLN A 182 3.49 14.11 -6.61
C GLN A 182 4.71 13.73 -5.77
N ILE A 183 5.75 13.19 -6.39
CA ILE A 183 6.95 12.66 -5.77
C ILE A 183 8.09 13.68 -5.85
N LYS A 184 8.71 13.95 -4.70
CA LYS A 184 9.78 14.92 -4.54
C LYS A 184 10.94 14.29 -3.78
N SER A 185 11.92 13.79 -4.53
CA SER A 185 13.19 13.30 -3.98
C SER A 185 14.27 14.39 -3.89
N ARG A 186 14.36 15.24 -4.92
CA ARG A 186 15.39 16.29 -5.06
C ARG A 186 15.09 17.57 -4.30
N SER A 187 13.82 17.81 -3.99
CA SER A 187 13.40 19.02 -3.31
C SER A 187 13.69 18.99 -1.81
N ILE A 188 14.16 17.86 -1.29
CA ILE A 188 14.61 17.70 0.08
C ILE A 188 16.08 18.10 0.17
N ASN A 189 16.33 19.27 0.73
CA ASN A 189 17.67 19.82 0.91
C ASN A 189 18.04 19.76 2.38
N ARG A 190 19.34 19.61 2.66
CA ARG A 190 19.92 19.75 4.00
C ARG A 190 20.75 21.03 4.04
N GLU A 191 20.38 21.96 4.90
CA GLU A 191 21.13 23.20 5.15
C GLU A 191 21.43 23.28 6.65
N GLY A 192 22.69 23.02 7.01
CA GLY A 192 23.07 22.80 8.40
C GLY A 192 22.36 21.58 8.99
N ASN A 193 21.64 21.78 10.11
CA ASN A 193 20.86 20.74 10.79
C ASN A 193 19.38 20.70 10.37
N GLU A 194 18.98 21.53 9.40
CA GLU A 194 17.60 21.61 8.93
C GLU A 194 17.44 20.90 7.59
N THR A 195 16.36 20.13 7.48
CA THR A 195 15.94 19.53 6.22
C THR A 195 14.69 20.27 5.74
N TYR A 196 14.59 20.58 4.45
CA TYR A 196 13.39 21.23 3.92
C TYR A 196 12.97 20.67 2.57
N LEU A 197 11.66 20.53 2.38
CA LEU A 197 11.02 20.20 1.11
C LEU A 197 10.60 21.49 0.42
N THR A 198 10.99 21.63 -0.85
CA THR A 198 10.61 22.77 -1.68
C THR A 198 9.55 22.40 -2.70
N ILE A 199 8.46 23.16 -2.74
CA ILE A 199 7.36 22.99 -3.72
C ILE A 199 7.20 24.28 -4.52
N SER A 200 7.18 24.17 -5.84
CA SER A 200 6.99 25.33 -6.75
C SER A 200 5.56 25.83 -6.64
N ALA A 201 5.36 27.07 -6.21
CA ALA A 201 4.04 27.69 -6.10
C ALA A 201 3.40 27.96 -7.48
N ASN A 202 4.21 28.10 -8.53
CA ASN A 202 3.73 28.39 -9.89
C ASN A 202 3.04 27.20 -10.56
N THR A 203 3.40 25.98 -10.15
CA THR A 203 2.96 24.73 -10.79
C THR A 203 2.19 23.84 -9.81
N PHE A 204 1.96 24.33 -8.58
CA PHE A 204 1.32 23.58 -7.53
C PHE A 204 -0.14 23.98 -7.44
N HIS A 205 -1.01 23.01 -7.69
CA HIS A 205 -2.45 23.15 -7.56
C HIS A 205 -2.94 22.09 -6.56
N ALA A 206 -3.26 22.53 -5.35
CA ALA A 206 -3.77 21.62 -4.34
C ALA A 206 -5.14 21.04 -4.74
N HIS A 207 -5.36 19.78 -4.40
CA HIS A 207 -6.59 19.05 -4.63
C HIS A 207 -6.80 18.01 -3.53
N GLU A 208 -8.03 17.67 -3.20
CA GLU A 208 -8.37 16.72 -2.11
C GLU A 208 -7.73 15.34 -2.32
N SER A 209 -7.74 14.86 -3.58
CA SER A 209 -7.13 13.58 -3.96
C SER A 209 -5.64 13.64 -4.28
N LEU A 210 -4.98 14.81 -4.17
CA LEU A 210 -3.55 14.97 -4.49
C LEU A 210 -2.71 14.95 -3.21
N TYR A 211 -1.70 14.09 -3.18
CA TYR A 211 -0.75 13.96 -2.09
C TYR A 211 0.67 14.19 -2.58
N ILE A 212 1.49 14.79 -1.73
CA ILE A 212 2.92 15.02 -1.98
C ILE A 212 3.72 13.99 -1.19
N ILE A 213 4.53 13.21 -1.90
CA ILE A 213 5.48 12.27 -1.32
C ILE A 213 6.87 12.90 -1.33
N GLY A 214 7.37 13.29 -0.16
CA GLY A 214 8.77 13.67 0.03
C GLY A 214 9.60 12.45 0.45
N LEU A 215 10.74 12.21 -0.21
CA LEU A 215 11.62 11.11 0.16
C LEU A 215 13.10 11.47 0.01
N ILE A 216 13.95 10.78 0.76
CA ILE A 216 15.41 10.87 0.63
C ILE A 216 15.90 9.58 -0.01
N PHE A 217 16.75 9.70 -1.03
CA PHE A 217 17.41 8.55 -1.64
C PHE A 217 18.71 8.25 -0.88
N ASN A 218 18.82 7.03 -0.36
CA ASN A 218 19.99 6.54 0.34
C ASN A 218 21.01 5.99 -0.67
N LYS A 219 22.10 6.73 -0.86
CA LYS A 219 23.15 6.37 -1.82
C LYS A 219 23.94 5.12 -1.45
N LYS A 220 23.93 4.71 -0.18
CA LYS A 220 24.66 3.53 0.29
C LYS A 220 23.89 2.25 -0.01
N THR A 221 22.60 2.25 0.28
CA THR A 221 21.73 1.10 0.02
C THR A 221 21.15 1.09 -1.39
N LEU A 222 21.31 2.19 -2.14
CA LEU A 222 20.70 2.42 -3.47
C LEU A 222 19.16 2.28 -3.44
N ASP A 223 18.56 2.64 -2.31
CA ASP A 223 17.12 2.59 -2.06
C ASP A 223 16.63 3.89 -1.40
N ILE A 224 15.32 4.07 -1.26
CA ILE A 224 14.73 5.17 -0.50
C ILE A 224 14.86 4.93 1.01
N GLU A 225 15.08 6.00 1.77
CA GLU A 225 15.09 5.94 3.24
C GLU A 225 13.77 5.40 3.79
N ASP A 226 13.83 4.83 4.99
CA ASP A 226 12.70 4.16 5.63
C ASP A 226 11.51 5.08 5.92
N LYS A 227 11.74 6.38 6.10
CA LYS A 227 10.68 7.35 6.35
C LYS A 227 10.41 8.18 5.11
N LEU A 228 9.15 8.19 4.71
CA LEU A 228 8.59 9.00 3.64
C LEU A 228 7.69 10.05 4.26
N LEU A 229 7.67 11.24 3.68
CA LEU A 229 6.71 12.27 4.04
C LEU A 229 5.52 12.16 3.09
N VAL A 230 4.30 12.01 3.60
CA VAL A 230 3.08 11.84 2.80
C VAL A 230 2.05 12.90 3.20
N ILE A 231 2.03 14.02 2.48
CA ILE A 231 1.23 15.21 2.86
C ILE A 231 0.04 15.37 1.91
N PRO A 232 -1.19 15.55 2.41
CA PRO A 232 -2.28 16.03 1.58
C PRO A 232 -1.94 17.40 0.99
N SER A 233 -2.11 17.59 -0.32
CA SER A 233 -1.69 18.83 -0.98
C SER A 233 -2.41 20.09 -0.43
N TRP A 234 -3.65 19.95 0.04
CA TRP A 234 -4.39 21.05 0.66
C TRP A 234 -3.80 21.49 2.01
N GLU A 235 -3.14 20.61 2.76
CA GLU A 235 -2.42 20.98 3.99
C GLU A 235 -1.24 21.90 3.69
N VAL A 236 -0.57 21.71 2.54
CA VAL A 236 0.49 22.62 2.09
C VAL A 236 -0.07 24.02 1.89
N ASN A 237 -1.21 24.17 1.22
CA ASN A 237 -1.84 25.49 1.05
C ASN A 237 -2.26 26.14 2.39
N ASN A 238 -2.67 25.32 3.37
CA ASN A 238 -3.19 25.83 4.63
C ASN A 238 -2.11 26.19 5.66
N LYS A 239 -0.99 25.47 5.65
CA LYS A 239 -0.01 25.50 6.75
C LYS A 239 1.41 25.84 6.31
N ALA A 240 1.72 25.77 5.02
CA ALA A 240 3.03 26.21 4.55
C ALA A 240 3.21 27.72 4.79
N PRO A 241 4.44 28.16 5.12
CA PRO A 241 4.76 29.58 5.05
C PRO A 241 4.47 30.16 3.67
N GLN A 242 4.17 31.44 3.60
CA GLN A 242 3.96 32.14 2.33
C GLN A 242 5.16 31.91 1.39
N PRO A 243 4.90 31.66 0.09
CA PRO A 243 5.95 31.25 -0.82
C PRO A 243 6.96 32.38 -1.02
N ILE A 244 8.24 32.06 -0.88
CA ILE A 244 9.36 32.97 -1.14
C ILE A 244 9.96 32.59 -2.49
N ASN A 245 10.12 33.54 -3.40
CA ASN A 245 10.58 33.28 -4.78
C ASN A 245 9.75 32.19 -5.49
N ALA A 246 8.41 32.28 -5.35
CA ALA A 246 7.45 31.34 -5.90
C ALA A 246 7.68 29.87 -5.44
N LYS A 247 8.17 29.68 -4.22
CA LYS A 247 8.42 28.36 -3.64
C LYS A 247 7.94 28.28 -2.20
N TYR A 248 7.15 27.28 -1.89
CA TYR A 248 6.89 26.85 -0.51
C TYR A 248 8.12 26.12 0.02
N LYS A 249 8.58 26.48 1.22
CA LYS A 249 9.67 25.81 1.94
C LYS A 249 9.09 25.17 3.20
N LEU A 250 8.99 23.84 3.22
CA LEU A 250 8.47 23.09 4.36
C LEU A 250 9.65 22.55 5.15
N ASN A 251 9.84 23.03 6.38
CA ASN A 251 10.90 22.53 7.27
C ASN A 251 10.47 21.18 7.85
N ILE A 252 11.22 20.13 7.54
CA ILE A 252 10.92 18.75 7.92
C ILE A 252 12.10 18.21 8.72
N SER A 253 11.81 17.31 9.66
CA SER A 253 12.79 16.51 10.35
C SER A 253 12.42 15.07 10.16
N PHE A 254 13.33 14.27 9.64
CA PHE A 254 13.20 12.82 9.57
C PHE A 254 13.69 12.13 10.86
N GLU A 255 14.23 12.90 11.81
CA GLU A 255 14.68 12.43 13.14
C GLU A 255 13.51 12.32 14.11
N ASP A 256 13.49 11.25 14.92
CA ASP A 256 12.40 10.88 15.85
C ASP A 256 12.17 11.86 17.02
N ASN A 257 13.07 12.83 17.23
CA ASN A 257 13.08 13.70 18.42
C ASN A 257 12.96 15.20 18.11
N LYS A 258 12.57 15.57 16.89
CA LYS A 258 12.31 16.97 16.52
C LYS A 258 10.88 17.14 16.05
N ASP A 259 10.06 17.72 16.92
CA ASP A 259 8.70 18.13 16.62
C ASP A 259 8.70 19.35 15.70
N ASN A 260 8.47 19.11 14.41
CA ASN A 260 7.93 20.12 13.51
C ASN A 260 6.55 19.67 13.06
N TYR A 261 5.71 20.62 12.63
CA TYR A 261 4.34 20.35 12.21
C TYR A 261 4.23 19.23 11.16
N TRP A 262 5.22 19.09 10.27
CA TRP A 262 5.18 18.13 9.17
C TRP A 262 5.56 16.71 9.58
N SER A 263 6.19 16.53 10.76
CA SER A 263 6.58 15.22 11.28
C SER A 263 5.39 14.27 11.46
N GLN A 264 4.17 14.79 11.68
CA GLN A 264 2.95 13.98 11.78
C GLN A 264 2.57 13.25 10.47
N TYR A 265 3.11 13.70 9.33
CA TYR A 265 2.90 13.09 8.01
C TYR A 265 4.02 12.11 7.61
N LEU A 266 4.90 11.76 8.55
CA LEU A 266 5.93 10.76 8.31
C LEU A 266 5.34 9.36 8.37
N VAL A 267 5.57 8.62 7.30
CA VAL A 267 5.10 7.25 7.11
C VAL A 267 6.30 6.37 6.82
N HIS A 268 6.41 5.25 7.52
CA HIS A 268 7.42 4.26 7.18
C HIS A 268 7.13 3.66 5.80
N LYS A 269 8.13 3.49 4.92
CA LYS A 269 7.96 3.05 3.53
C LYS A 269 7.21 1.73 3.40
N SER A 270 7.37 0.81 4.37
CA SER A 270 6.62 -0.46 4.43
C SER A 270 5.12 -0.29 4.68
N LYS A 271 4.69 0.85 5.23
CA LYS A 271 3.28 1.20 5.51
C LYS A 271 2.67 2.11 4.45
N LEU A 272 3.42 2.48 3.39
CA LEU A 272 2.93 3.40 2.37
C LEU A 272 1.68 2.87 1.68
N ALA A 273 1.69 1.61 1.22
CA ALA A 273 0.54 1.02 0.54
C ALA A 273 -0.70 0.95 1.44
N GLU A 274 -0.53 0.63 2.72
CA GLU A 274 -1.61 0.61 3.70
C GLU A 274 -2.21 2.00 3.92
N ASN A 275 -1.36 3.03 4.04
CA ASN A 275 -1.83 4.41 4.17
C ASN A 275 -2.62 4.84 2.93
N LEU A 276 -2.12 4.55 1.72
CA LEU A 276 -2.85 4.87 0.48
C LEU A 276 -4.19 4.14 0.40
N LEU A 277 -4.28 2.90 0.88
CA LEU A 277 -5.56 2.17 0.93
C LEU A 277 -6.57 2.85 1.86
N LYS A 278 -6.14 3.34 3.02
CA LYS A 278 -7.00 4.10 3.94
C LYS A 278 -7.51 5.37 3.27
N LEU A 279 -6.62 6.15 2.65
CA LEU A 279 -6.96 7.40 1.95
C LEU A 279 -7.93 7.21 0.78
N ILE A 280 -7.93 6.04 0.12
CA ILE A 280 -8.87 5.71 -0.97
C ILE A 280 -10.23 5.23 -0.41
N SER A 281 -10.26 4.75 0.83
CA SER A 281 -11.44 4.12 1.44
C SER A 281 -12.26 5.07 2.31
N GLU A 282 -11.67 6.17 2.76
CA GLU A 282 -12.33 7.33 3.39
C GLU A 282 -13.15 8.15 2.38
#